data_AF-A0AB36TIW1-F1
#
_entry.id   AF-A0AB36TIW1-F1
#
_cell.length_a   1.000
_cell.length_b   1.000
_cell.length_c   1.000
_cell.angle_alpha   90.00
_cell.angle_beta   90.00
_cell.angle_gamma   90.00
#
_symmetry.space_group_name_H-M   'P 1'
#
loop_
_entity.id
_entity.type
_entity.pdbx_description
1 polymer ?
#
loop_
_entity_poly.entity_id
_entity_poly.type
_entity_poly.pdbx_seq_one_letter_code
_entity_poly.pdbx_strand_id
1 'polypeptide(L)'
;MKKLTRKIISFILMILMVSNISISAFASETELSSKNTSTNKCNIVITDDGVYINDVYYTQEQFVKLLNTAVEVDITEFKNDTIKNNRAIRSVGVQSATGVLIAGTWWIPGVGEVVITAAGVVIIGGTVIAAGTWLYNKVVDWFEARAEEKIIDKALKDLDGQPNKQRHIKDPKHDWDKIIKGTITWEKVRDIIEKVMKKGTESRYGSAYKRVLKVGKETVTFQKINDSIWKISDAWVNKK
;
A
#
# COMPACT_ATOMS: atom_id res chain seq x y z
N MET A 1 -49.43 20.39 35.15
CA MET A 1 -48.12 20.26 34.45
C MET A 1 -46.90 20.04 35.36
N LYS A 2 -46.89 20.41 36.66
CA LYS A 2 -45.69 20.24 37.53
C LYS A 2 -45.40 18.81 38.04
N LYS A 3 -46.42 17.95 38.16
CA LYS A 3 -46.23 16.56 38.64
C LYS A 3 -45.71 15.60 37.56
N LEU A 4 -46.05 15.84 36.29
CA LEU A 4 -45.62 15.00 35.17
C LEU A 4 -44.15 15.27 34.83
N THR A 5 -43.75 16.55 34.81
CA THR A 5 -42.35 16.95 34.58
C THR A 5 -41.42 16.45 35.67
N ARG A 6 -41.85 16.47 36.95
CA ARG A 6 -41.03 15.95 38.07
C ARG A 6 -40.81 14.44 37.99
N LYS A 7 -41.80 13.67 37.51
CA LYS A 7 -41.67 12.21 37.28
C LYS A 7 -40.74 11.92 36.09
N ILE A 8 -40.83 12.69 35.01
CA ILE A 8 -39.97 12.55 33.83
C ILE A 8 -38.52 12.91 34.17
N ILE A 9 -38.29 13.99 34.93
CA ILE A 9 -36.95 14.38 35.39
C ILE A 9 -36.33 13.31 36.28
N SER A 10 -37.12 12.71 37.19
CA SER A 10 -36.63 11.64 38.06
C SER A 10 -36.29 10.35 37.29
N PHE A 11 -37.02 10.05 36.20
CA PHE A 11 -36.73 8.92 35.32
C PHE A 11 -35.44 9.13 34.50
N ILE A 12 -35.21 10.35 33.99
CA ILE A 12 -33.98 10.70 33.27
C ILE A 12 -32.76 10.62 34.19
N LEU A 13 -32.89 11.07 35.44
CA LEU A 13 -31.80 11.01 36.42
C LEU A 13 -31.45 9.57 36.83
N MET A 14 -32.44 8.67 36.87
CA MET A 14 -32.24 7.24 37.15
C MET A 14 -31.51 6.53 36.01
N ILE A 15 -31.78 6.90 34.75
CA ILE A 15 -31.10 6.34 33.57
C ILE A 15 -29.63 6.77 33.51
N LEU A 16 -29.31 8.01 33.92
CA LEU A 16 -27.94 8.52 33.99
C LEU A 16 -27.08 7.88 35.09
N MET A 17 -27.69 7.36 36.15
CA MET A 17 -27.00 6.67 37.24
C MET A 17 -26.60 5.22 36.90
N VAL A 18 -27.28 4.59 35.94
CA VAL A 18 -27.00 3.20 35.51
C VAL A 18 -25.97 3.15 34.36
N SER A 19 -25.63 4.30 33.75
CA SER A 19 -24.65 4.38 32.65
C SER A 19 -23.18 4.39 33.07
N ASN A 20 -22.83 4.24 34.35
CA ASN A 20 -21.47 3.92 34.78
C ASN A 20 -21.25 2.40 34.83
N ILE A 21 -21.61 1.69 33.76
CA ILE A 21 -20.98 0.40 33.51
C ILE A 21 -19.56 0.75 33.14
N SER A 22 -18.64 0.33 34.00
CA SER A 22 -17.20 0.37 33.82
C SER A 22 -16.87 0.30 32.34
N ILE A 23 -16.27 1.36 31.78
CA ILE A 23 -15.52 1.22 30.54
C ILE A 23 -14.46 0.20 30.90
N SER A 24 -14.69 -1.07 30.57
CA SER A 24 -13.64 -2.06 30.52
C SER A 24 -12.67 -1.49 29.51
N ALA A 25 -11.55 -0.96 29.99
CA ALA A 25 -10.37 -0.83 29.16
C ALA A 25 -10.14 -2.24 28.61
N PHE A 26 -10.45 -2.45 27.33
CA PHE A 26 -10.04 -3.65 26.64
C PHE A 26 -8.52 -3.55 26.49
N ALA A 27 -7.79 -3.86 27.57
CA ALA A 27 -6.48 -4.44 27.41
C ALA A 27 -6.73 -5.75 26.67
N SER A 28 -6.45 -5.76 25.37
CA SER A 28 -6.36 -7.00 24.61
C SER A 28 -5.14 -7.77 25.11
N GLU A 29 -5.23 -8.37 26.30
CA GLU A 29 -4.43 -9.53 26.64
C GLU A 29 -4.99 -10.68 25.80
N THR A 30 -4.45 -10.81 24.60
CA THR A 30 -4.32 -12.13 24.01
C THR A 30 -3.45 -12.93 24.97
N GLU A 31 -4.08 -13.74 25.83
CA GLU A 31 -3.45 -14.93 26.40
C GLU A 31 -3.06 -15.85 25.23
N LEU A 32 -1.93 -15.52 24.60
CA LEU A 32 -1.21 -16.46 23.78
C LEU A 32 -0.62 -17.47 24.75
N SER A 33 -1.27 -18.63 24.82
CA SER A 33 -0.71 -19.88 25.33
C SER A 33 0.77 -19.92 25.01
N SER A 34 1.58 -19.76 26.07
CA SER A 34 3.03 -19.80 26.03
C SER A 34 3.50 -21.06 25.33
N LYS A 35 3.97 -20.89 24.08
CA LYS A 35 4.98 -21.75 23.50
C LYS A 35 6.19 -20.86 23.28
N ASN A 36 7.04 -20.80 24.31
CA ASN A 36 8.30 -20.06 24.39
C ASN A 36 8.95 -19.85 23.02
N THR A 37 8.70 -18.68 22.44
CA THR A 37 9.56 -18.07 21.43
C THR A 37 9.67 -16.63 21.91
N SER A 38 10.84 -16.23 22.39
CA SER A 38 11.14 -14.84 22.75
C SER A 38 10.99 -14.01 21.48
N THR A 39 9.79 -13.50 21.22
CA THR A 39 9.56 -12.50 20.18
C THR A 39 9.88 -11.19 20.84
N ASN A 40 11.13 -10.74 20.69
CA ASN A 40 11.58 -9.45 21.21
C ASN A 40 10.79 -8.36 20.45
N LYS A 41 9.63 -8.00 20.99
CA LYS A 41 8.81 -6.90 20.49
C LYS A 41 9.66 -5.63 20.53
N CYS A 42 9.70 -4.90 19.42
CA CYS A 42 10.44 -3.66 19.36
C CYS A 42 9.80 -2.62 20.28
N ASN A 43 10.60 -1.92 21.07
CA ASN A 43 10.14 -0.74 21.79
C ASN A 43 10.01 0.40 20.78
N ILE A 44 8.78 0.88 20.56
CA ILE A 44 8.50 1.95 19.62
C ILE A 44 7.88 3.13 20.36
N VAL A 45 8.55 4.28 20.31
CA VAL A 45 8.05 5.55 20.84
C VAL A 45 7.94 6.55 19.70
N ILE A 46 6.72 7.00 19.42
CA ILE A 46 6.43 7.94 18.35
C ILE A 46 6.50 9.36 18.94
N THR A 47 7.23 10.24 18.26
CA THR A 47 7.32 11.68 18.56
C THR A 47 6.83 12.46 17.34
N ASP A 48 6.67 13.78 17.44
CA ASP A 48 6.18 14.59 16.31
C ASP A 48 7.16 14.60 15.13
N ASP A 49 8.48 14.59 15.41
CA ASP A 49 9.53 14.72 14.39
C ASP A 49 10.21 13.39 14.01
N GLY A 50 9.83 12.28 14.66
CA GLY A 50 10.51 11.00 14.47
C GLY A 50 10.02 9.87 15.35
N VAL A 51 10.73 8.75 15.29
CA VAL A 51 10.41 7.51 16.00
C VAL A 51 11.65 6.93 16.65
N TYR A 52 11.53 6.53 17.91
CA TYR A 52 12.51 5.66 18.54
C TYR A 52 12.14 4.20 18.29
N ILE A 53 13.08 3.41 17.78
CA ILE A 53 12.94 1.96 17.63
C ILE A 53 14.10 1.32 18.38
N ASN A 54 13.81 0.60 19.47
CA ASN A 54 14.82 0.00 20.35
C ASN A 54 15.88 1.03 20.78
N ASP A 55 15.42 2.18 21.28
CA ASP A 55 16.22 3.31 21.77
C ASP A 55 17.08 4.05 20.72
N VAL A 56 16.98 3.68 19.45
CA VAL A 56 17.59 4.40 18.34
C VAL A 56 16.59 5.38 17.74
N TYR A 57 16.94 6.66 17.68
CA TYR A 57 16.11 7.70 17.08
C TYR A 57 16.25 7.74 15.56
N TYR A 58 15.11 7.77 14.87
CA TYR A 58 15.01 8.03 13.45
C TYR A 58 14.10 9.23 13.22
N THR A 59 14.59 10.24 12.52
CA THR A 59 13.73 11.26 11.90
C THR A 59 12.75 10.61 10.93
N GLN A 60 11.65 11.29 10.58
CA GLN A 60 10.68 10.77 9.61
C GLN A 60 11.36 10.37 8.29
N GLU A 61 12.30 11.17 7.78
CA GLU A 61 13.02 10.89 6.54
C GLU A 61 13.96 9.69 6.66
N GLN A 62 14.64 9.55 7.80
CA GLN A 62 15.50 8.39 8.07
C GLN A 62 14.67 7.11 8.15
N PHE A 63 13.50 7.17 8.78
CA PHE A 63 12.59 6.03 8.83
C PHE A 63 12.09 5.62 7.44
N VAL A 64 11.72 6.58 6.58
CA VAL A 64 11.33 6.28 5.20
C VAL A 64 12.48 5.67 4.40
N LYS A 65 13.72 6.14 4.58
CA LYS A 65 14.90 5.51 3.97
C LYS A 65 15.09 4.07 4.45
N LEU A 66 14.84 3.82 5.73
CA LEU A 66 14.91 2.51 6.33
C LEU A 66 13.78 1.59 5.84
N LEU A 67 12.55 2.09 5.66
CA LEU A 67 11.50 1.36 4.97
C LEU A 67 11.94 0.95 3.56
N ASN A 68 12.63 1.81 2.82
CA ASN A 68 13.11 1.47 1.47
C ASN A 68 14.20 0.40 1.42
N THR A 69 14.82 0.02 2.55
CA THR A 69 15.72 -1.14 2.62
C THR A 69 14.97 -2.45 2.89
N ALA A 70 13.65 -2.40 3.07
CA ALA A 70 12.86 -3.58 3.37
C ALA A 70 12.88 -4.59 2.22
N VAL A 71 13.07 -5.85 2.58
CA VAL A 71 13.02 -6.99 1.67
C VAL A 71 11.67 -7.68 1.83
N GLU A 72 11.01 -8.00 0.71
CA GLU A 72 9.78 -8.77 0.75
C GLU A 72 10.08 -10.17 1.28
N VAL A 73 9.32 -10.60 2.29
CA VAL A 73 9.38 -11.98 2.76
C VAL A 73 8.41 -12.77 1.90
N ASP A 74 8.93 -13.39 0.83
CA ASP A 74 8.11 -14.28 0.00
C ASP A 74 7.88 -15.61 0.74
N ILE A 75 6.64 -15.83 1.17
CA ILE A 75 6.23 -17.01 1.94
C ILE A 75 5.74 -18.11 0.99
N THR A 76 5.74 -17.88 -0.33
CA THR A 76 5.29 -18.87 -1.31
C THR A 76 6.34 -19.95 -1.64
N GLU A 77 7.59 -19.76 -1.21
CA GLU A 77 8.73 -20.66 -1.51
C GLU A 77 9.13 -21.61 -0.35
N PHE A 78 8.21 -21.96 0.56
CA PHE A 78 8.44 -23.01 1.57
C PHE A 78 7.64 -24.30 1.33
N LYS A 79 7.26 -24.60 0.08
CA LYS A 79 6.50 -25.83 -0.22
C LYS A 79 7.34 -27.09 -0.40
N ASN A 80 8.65 -26.99 -0.59
CA ASN A 80 9.51 -28.15 -0.87
C ASN A 80 10.81 -28.13 -0.05
N ASP A 81 10.72 -27.95 1.26
CA ASP A 81 11.82 -28.42 2.08
C ASP A 81 11.30 -29.26 3.24
N THR A 82 11.79 -30.49 3.29
CA THR A 82 11.44 -31.49 4.29
C THR A 82 12.23 -31.16 5.55
N ILE A 83 12.03 -29.97 6.11
CA ILE A 83 12.65 -29.52 7.35
C ILE A 83 11.56 -28.88 8.21
N LYS A 84 11.04 -29.68 9.14
CA LYS A 84 10.08 -29.32 10.18
C LYS A 84 10.69 -28.38 11.23
N ASN A 85 11.17 -27.20 10.82
CA ASN A 85 11.63 -26.16 11.73
C ASN A 85 10.63 -24.99 11.75
N ASN A 86 9.52 -25.26 12.44
CA ASN A 86 8.67 -24.36 13.22
C ASN A 86 8.81 -22.82 13.05
N ARG A 87 8.66 -22.29 11.84
CA ARG A 87 8.23 -20.91 11.60
C ARG A 87 6.92 -20.96 10.83
N ALA A 88 5.80 -21.05 11.56
CA ALA A 88 4.49 -20.81 10.97
C ALA A 88 4.34 -19.31 10.67
N ILE A 89 5.09 -18.81 9.68
CA ILE A 89 4.88 -17.49 9.11
C ILE A 89 3.64 -17.63 8.24
N ARG A 90 2.50 -17.23 8.78
CA ARG A 90 1.25 -17.20 8.03
C ARG A 90 1.33 -16.01 7.08
N SER A 91 1.20 -16.25 5.78
CA SER A 91 0.95 -15.17 4.83
C SER A 91 -0.40 -14.55 5.15
N VAL A 92 -0.38 -13.37 5.77
CA VAL A 92 -1.59 -12.57 5.90
C VAL A 92 -1.78 -11.87 4.56
N GLY A 93 -2.86 -12.19 3.87
CA GLY A 93 -3.31 -11.38 2.74
C GLY A 93 -3.53 -9.96 3.23
N VAL A 94 -2.65 -9.05 2.82
CA VAL A 94 -2.69 -7.65 3.22
C VAL A 94 -3.67 -6.94 2.30
N GLN A 95 -4.73 -6.38 2.89
CA GLN A 95 -5.62 -5.46 2.19
C GLN A 95 -5.13 -4.06 2.55
N SER A 96 -4.73 -3.27 1.55
CA SER A 96 -4.58 -1.83 1.77
C SER A 96 -5.95 -1.26 2.13
N ALA A 97 -5.98 -0.15 2.88
CA ALA A 97 -7.22 0.56 3.23
C ALA A 97 -8.06 0.96 2.00
N THR A 98 -7.43 0.97 0.82
CA THR A 98 -7.98 1.28 -0.50
C THR A 98 -8.58 0.09 -1.25
N GLY A 99 -8.70 -1.10 -0.63
CA GLY A 99 -9.36 -2.27 -1.23
C GLY A 99 -8.55 -2.93 -2.36
N VAL A 100 -7.27 -2.58 -2.46
CA VAL A 100 -6.33 -3.17 -3.41
C VAL A 100 -5.50 -4.22 -2.65
N LEU A 101 -5.42 -5.42 -3.22
CA LEU A 101 -4.88 -6.65 -2.61
C LEU A 101 -3.34 -6.66 -2.55
N ILE A 102 -2.68 -5.70 -1.90
CA ILE A 102 -1.21 -5.61 -1.90
C ILE A 102 -0.74 -4.90 -0.62
N ALA A 103 0.31 -5.29 0.11
CA ALA A 103 1.51 -6.08 -0.16
C ALA A 103 1.84 -6.97 1.06
N GLY A 104 2.56 -8.07 0.85
CA GLY A 104 2.88 -9.09 1.86
C GLY A 104 3.71 -8.63 3.06
N THR A 105 4.26 -9.58 3.81
CA THR A 105 5.13 -9.28 4.95
C THR A 105 6.50 -8.75 4.46
N TRP A 106 6.98 -7.65 5.04
CA TRP A 106 8.29 -7.06 4.71
C TRP A 106 9.24 -7.13 5.90
N TRP A 107 10.53 -7.33 5.64
CA TRP A 107 11.56 -7.37 6.68
C TRP A 107 12.54 -6.21 6.52
N ILE A 108 12.71 -5.41 7.58
CA ILE A 108 13.70 -4.34 7.62
C ILE A 108 14.89 -4.76 8.50
N PRO A 109 16.12 -4.82 7.96
CA PRO A 109 17.30 -5.09 8.77
C PRO A 109 17.42 -4.14 9.98
N GLY A 110 17.52 -4.72 11.18
CA GLY A 110 17.64 -3.96 12.44
C GLY A 110 16.32 -3.51 13.08
N VAL A 111 15.20 -3.55 12.37
CA VAL A 111 13.87 -3.19 12.89
C VAL A 111 12.92 -4.39 12.95
N GLY A 112 13.02 -5.30 11.99
CA GLY A 112 12.24 -6.53 11.94
C GLY A 112 11.05 -6.46 10.98
N GLU A 113 10.02 -7.25 11.28
CA GLU A 113 8.85 -7.43 10.41
C GLU A 113 7.95 -6.20 10.37
N VAL A 114 7.53 -5.80 9.18
CA VAL A 114 6.52 -4.78 8.93
C VAL A 114 5.39 -5.36 8.10
N VAL A 115 4.16 -5.24 8.58
CA VAL A 115 2.97 -5.79 7.93
C VAL A 115 1.74 -4.92 8.19
N ILE A 116 0.83 -4.87 7.23
CA ILE A 116 -0.53 -4.32 7.39
C ILE A 116 -1.50 -5.51 7.37
N THR A 117 -2.30 -5.70 8.40
CA THR A 117 -3.25 -6.83 8.43
C THR A 117 -4.45 -6.55 7.54
N ALA A 118 -5.24 -7.59 7.23
CA ALA A 118 -6.51 -7.45 6.52
C ALA A 118 -7.51 -6.51 7.21
N ALA A 119 -7.33 -6.23 8.51
CA ALA A 119 -8.13 -5.29 9.29
C ALA A 119 -7.56 -3.84 9.29
N GLY A 120 -6.52 -3.57 8.50
CA GLY A 120 -5.88 -2.25 8.43
C GLY A 120 -4.95 -1.92 9.62
N VAL A 121 -4.58 -2.92 10.41
CA VAL A 121 -3.66 -2.75 11.55
C VAL A 121 -2.22 -2.79 11.04
N VAL A 122 -1.45 -1.73 11.32
CA VAL A 122 -0.02 -1.67 11.01
C VAL A 122 0.79 -2.24 12.19
N ILE A 123 1.69 -3.16 11.91
CA ILE A 123 2.59 -3.78 12.88
C ILE A 123 4.05 -3.58 12.42
N ILE A 124 4.91 -3.09 13.31
CA ILE A 124 6.35 -2.89 13.09
C ILE A 124 7.13 -3.58 14.21
N GLY A 125 7.99 -4.54 13.89
CA GLY A 125 8.81 -5.26 14.87
C GLY A 125 7.99 -5.93 15.98
N GLY A 126 6.76 -6.37 15.67
CA GLY A 126 5.81 -6.93 16.65
C GLY A 126 5.00 -5.89 17.45
N THR A 127 5.15 -4.60 17.17
CA THR A 127 4.42 -3.51 17.83
C THR A 127 3.32 -2.95 16.93
N VAL A 128 2.10 -2.94 17.47
CA VAL A 128 0.93 -2.34 16.83
C VAL A 128 1.06 -0.82 16.86
N ILE A 129 0.91 -0.20 15.70
CA ILE A 129 0.97 1.26 15.53
C ILE A 129 -0.46 1.81 15.49
N ALA A 130 -0.72 2.83 16.30
CA ALA A 130 -2.02 3.48 16.34
C ALA A 130 -2.34 4.18 15.01
N ALA A 131 -3.55 3.96 14.50
CA ALA A 131 -4.07 4.60 13.30
C ALA A 131 -4.11 6.13 13.45
N GLY A 132 -3.86 6.84 12.35
CA GLY A 132 -3.84 8.31 12.31
C GLY A 132 -2.52 8.95 12.78
N THR A 133 -1.58 8.18 13.33
CA THR A 133 -0.22 8.68 13.59
C THR A 133 0.54 8.91 12.27
N TRP A 134 1.52 9.82 12.28
CA TRP A 134 2.36 10.03 11.10
C TRP A 134 3.08 8.74 10.68
N LEU A 135 3.54 7.94 11.66
CA LEU A 135 4.23 6.68 11.43
C LEU A 135 3.32 5.66 10.73
N TYR A 136 2.08 5.55 11.18
CA TYR A 136 1.05 4.73 10.53
C TYR A 136 0.86 5.15 9.07
N ASN A 137 0.61 6.44 8.84
CA ASN A 137 0.34 6.96 7.49
C ASN A 137 1.54 6.73 6.55
N LYS A 138 2.78 6.95 7.03
CA LYS A 138 3.99 6.69 6.23
C LYS A 138 4.13 5.23 5.82
N VAL A 139 3.83 4.30 6.72
CA VAL A 139 3.85 2.88 6.38
C VAL A 139 2.74 2.55 5.38
N VAL A 140 1.52 3.03 5.61
CA VAL A 140 0.40 2.82 4.67
C VAL A 140 0.75 3.36 3.27
N ASP A 141 1.18 4.61 3.15
CA ASP A 141 1.59 5.23 1.89
C ASP A 141 2.67 4.40 1.17
N TRP A 142 3.63 3.88 1.93
CA TRP A 142 4.72 3.06 1.41
C TRP A 142 4.24 1.70 0.89
N PHE A 143 3.28 1.06 1.59
CA PHE A 143 2.65 -0.18 1.14
C PHE A 143 1.78 0.06 -0.11
N GLU A 144 1.05 1.17 -0.16
CA GLU A 144 0.25 1.57 -1.32
C GLU A 144 1.11 1.88 -2.54
N ALA A 145 2.26 2.54 -2.37
CA ALA A 145 3.21 2.75 -3.46
C ALA A 145 3.70 1.41 -4.05
N ARG A 146 4.07 0.45 -3.20
CA ARG A 146 4.47 -0.91 -3.63
C ARG A 146 3.32 -1.68 -4.26
N ALA A 147 2.10 -1.45 -3.80
CA ALA A 147 0.89 -1.95 -4.42
C ALA A 147 0.79 -1.50 -5.87
N GLU A 148 0.87 -0.20 -6.09
CA GLU A 148 0.81 0.38 -7.43
C GLU A 148 1.95 -0.15 -8.31
N GLU A 149 3.18 -0.23 -7.79
CA GLU A 149 4.33 -0.78 -8.52
C GLU A 149 4.09 -2.22 -9.00
N LYS A 150 3.59 -3.11 -8.13
CA LYS A 150 3.28 -4.50 -8.53
C LYS A 150 2.19 -4.58 -9.60
N ILE A 151 1.19 -3.71 -9.56
CA ILE A 151 0.14 -3.64 -10.58
C ILE A 151 0.73 -3.16 -11.91
N ILE A 152 1.57 -2.12 -11.88
CA ILE A 152 2.27 -1.59 -13.05
C ILE A 152 3.14 -2.67 -13.68
N ASP A 153 3.96 -3.37 -12.89
CA ASP A 153 4.86 -4.41 -13.37
C ASP A 153 4.09 -5.57 -14.01
N LYS A 154 2.98 -6.00 -13.40
CA LYS A 154 2.09 -7.01 -13.98
C LYS A 154 1.51 -6.54 -15.31
N ALA A 155 1.02 -5.31 -15.38
CA ALA A 155 0.44 -4.75 -16.60
C ALA A 155 1.45 -4.64 -17.75
N LEU A 156 2.69 -4.24 -17.43
CA LEU A 156 3.79 -4.19 -18.40
C LEU A 156 4.17 -5.59 -18.87
N LYS A 157 4.30 -6.57 -17.95
CA LYS A 157 4.59 -7.97 -18.30
C LYS A 157 3.51 -8.59 -19.19
N ASP A 158 2.24 -8.31 -18.89
CA ASP A 158 1.13 -8.74 -19.73
C ASP A 158 1.21 -8.10 -21.12
N LEU A 159 1.62 -6.82 -21.22
CA LEU A 159 1.80 -6.11 -22.49
C LEU A 159 3.00 -6.63 -23.30
N ASP A 160 4.08 -7.01 -22.62
CA ASP A 160 5.27 -7.65 -23.21
C ASP A 160 4.93 -9.01 -23.85
N GLY A 161 3.89 -9.68 -23.37
CA GLY A 161 3.35 -10.91 -23.96
C GLY A 161 2.39 -10.72 -25.16
N GLN A 162 2.12 -9.49 -25.60
CA GLN A 162 1.09 -9.18 -26.60
C GLN A 162 1.66 -8.51 -27.88
N PRO A 163 2.29 -9.28 -28.80
CA PRO A 163 3.03 -8.72 -29.95
C PRO A 163 2.16 -7.90 -30.91
N ASN A 164 0.89 -8.29 -31.10
CA ASN A 164 -0.04 -7.53 -31.95
C ASN A 164 -0.32 -6.13 -31.39
N LYS A 165 -0.43 -6.00 -30.06
CA LYS A 165 -0.61 -4.71 -29.40
C LYS A 165 0.67 -3.88 -29.45
N GLN A 166 1.83 -4.50 -29.25
CA GLN A 166 3.11 -3.81 -29.38
C GLN A 166 3.29 -3.23 -30.78
N ARG A 167 2.94 -3.99 -31.82
CA ARG A 167 2.98 -3.49 -33.20
C ARG A 167 2.02 -2.33 -33.40
N HIS A 168 0.80 -2.43 -32.86
CA HIS A 168 -0.18 -1.34 -32.92
C HIS A 168 0.34 -0.07 -32.23
N ILE A 169 0.78 -0.18 -30.98
CA ILE A 169 1.26 0.97 -30.20
C ILE A 169 2.49 1.60 -30.86
N LYS A 170 3.42 0.80 -31.41
CA LYS A 170 4.61 1.31 -32.11
C LYS A 170 4.32 1.85 -33.51
N ASP A 171 3.08 1.78 -33.99
CA ASP A 171 2.74 2.24 -35.33
C ASP A 171 3.17 3.70 -35.52
N PRO A 172 3.80 4.06 -36.65
CA PRO A 172 4.26 5.42 -36.91
C PRO A 172 3.19 6.50 -36.70
N LYS A 173 1.90 6.19 -36.84
CA LYS A 173 0.79 7.11 -36.58
C LYS A 173 0.73 7.62 -35.12
N HIS A 174 1.41 6.96 -34.18
CA HIS A 174 1.45 7.34 -32.76
C HIS A 174 2.58 8.33 -32.44
N ASP A 175 3.33 8.81 -33.44
CA ASP A 175 4.29 9.91 -33.34
C ASP A 175 5.45 9.70 -32.31
N TRP A 176 5.86 8.45 -32.09
CA TRP A 176 6.93 8.11 -31.17
C TRP A 176 8.29 8.72 -31.54
N ASP A 177 8.52 9.01 -32.81
CA ASP A 177 9.71 9.67 -33.35
C ASP A 177 9.94 11.08 -32.78
N LYS A 178 8.87 11.75 -32.30
CA LYS A 178 8.98 13.08 -31.68
C LYS A 178 9.69 13.06 -30.32
N ILE A 179 9.66 11.92 -29.64
CA ILE A 179 10.25 11.76 -28.30
C ILE A 179 11.40 10.74 -28.27
N ILE A 180 11.36 9.71 -29.11
CA ILE A 180 12.40 8.69 -29.23
C ILE A 180 13.30 9.04 -30.41
N LYS A 181 14.56 9.33 -30.13
CA LYS A 181 15.58 9.54 -31.16
C LYS A 181 16.10 8.19 -31.70
N GLY A 182 16.34 8.16 -33.00
CA GLY A 182 16.86 6.98 -33.72
C GLY A 182 15.81 5.87 -33.84
N THR A 183 16.28 4.61 -33.90
CA THR A 183 15.39 3.45 -34.06
C THR A 183 14.38 3.34 -32.90
N ILE A 184 13.10 3.27 -33.25
CA ILE A 184 11.98 3.07 -32.33
C ILE A 184 11.87 1.57 -32.03
N THR A 185 12.29 1.17 -30.83
CA THR A 185 12.16 -0.20 -30.35
C THR A 185 11.02 -0.32 -29.34
N TRP A 186 10.56 -1.55 -29.09
CA TRP A 186 9.55 -1.78 -28.07
C TRP A 186 10.04 -1.38 -26.68
N GLU A 187 11.30 -1.67 -26.33
CA GLU A 187 11.82 -1.33 -25.00
C GLU A 187 11.77 0.19 -24.76
N LYS A 188 12.14 1.00 -25.75
CA LYS A 188 12.09 2.46 -25.61
C LYS A 188 10.67 2.99 -25.44
N VAL A 189 9.70 2.42 -26.16
CA VAL A 189 8.29 2.79 -26.04
C VAL A 189 7.74 2.35 -24.67
N ARG A 190 8.06 1.12 -24.26
CA ARG A 190 7.70 0.53 -22.95
C ARG A 190 8.22 1.38 -21.79
N ASP A 191 9.47 1.83 -21.83
CA ASP A 191 10.07 2.71 -20.81
C ASP A 191 9.30 4.03 -20.65
N ILE A 192 8.80 4.59 -21.76
CA ILE A 192 8.02 5.82 -21.72
C ILE A 192 6.63 5.52 -21.15
N ILE A 193 5.98 4.44 -21.58
CA ILE A 193 4.70 3.99 -21.02
C ILE A 193 4.81 3.78 -19.51
N GLU A 194 5.84 3.10 -19.04
CA GLU A 194 6.13 2.92 -17.61
C GLU A 194 6.28 4.27 -16.89
N LYS A 195 6.98 5.24 -17.48
CA LYS A 195 7.07 6.60 -16.91
C LYS A 195 5.71 7.28 -16.82
N VAL A 196 4.85 7.16 -17.83
CA VAL A 196 3.48 7.70 -17.77
C VAL A 196 2.66 6.97 -16.72
N MET A 197 2.84 5.65 -16.58
CA MET A 197 2.18 4.86 -15.54
C MET A 197 2.61 5.29 -14.15
N LYS A 198 3.88 5.64 -13.91
CA LYS A 198 4.35 6.04 -12.58
C LYS A 198 4.12 7.53 -12.24
N LYS A 199 4.10 8.41 -13.25
CA LYS A 199 4.13 9.88 -13.03
C LYS A 199 3.02 10.66 -13.72
N GLY A 200 2.23 10.01 -14.58
CA GLY A 200 1.18 10.67 -15.33
C GLY A 200 -0.03 11.01 -14.45
N THR A 201 -0.71 12.10 -14.79
CA THR A 201 -1.97 12.48 -14.15
C THR A 201 -3.13 11.73 -14.80
N GLU A 202 -4.03 11.17 -14.00
CA GLU A 202 -5.18 10.40 -14.46
C GLU A 202 -6.44 11.27 -14.58
N SER A 203 -7.23 11.02 -15.63
CA SER A 203 -8.52 11.68 -15.87
C SER A 203 -9.49 10.69 -16.51
N ARG A 204 -10.80 10.90 -16.31
CA ARG A 204 -11.83 10.04 -16.91
C ARG A 204 -11.90 10.29 -18.42
N TYR A 205 -11.96 9.21 -19.21
CA TYR A 205 -12.08 9.24 -20.66
C TYR A 205 -13.12 8.21 -21.12
N GLY A 206 -14.38 8.66 -21.24
CA GLY A 206 -15.50 7.75 -21.49
C GLY A 206 -15.65 6.71 -20.38
N SER A 207 -15.61 5.41 -20.75
CA SER A 207 -15.61 4.27 -19.83
C SER A 207 -14.22 3.81 -19.39
N ALA A 208 -13.17 4.47 -19.87
CA ALA A 208 -11.78 4.19 -19.55
C ALA A 208 -11.13 5.36 -18.79
N TYR A 209 -9.91 5.17 -18.34
CA TYR A 209 -9.08 6.23 -17.79
C TYR A 209 -7.99 6.63 -18.78
N LYS A 210 -7.73 7.93 -18.87
CA LYS A 210 -6.64 8.50 -19.63
C LYS A 210 -5.60 9.05 -18.68
N ARG A 211 -4.40 8.46 -18.70
CA ARG A 211 -3.23 9.05 -18.04
C ARG A 211 -2.43 9.87 -19.03
N VAL A 212 -1.87 10.97 -18.53
CA VAL A 212 -1.22 11.99 -19.33
C VAL A 212 0.09 12.39 -18.67
N LEU A 213 1.20 12.35 -19.41
CA LEU A 213 2.49 12.87 -18.93
C LEU A 213 3.14 13.72 -20.02
N LYS A 214 3.62 14.90 -19.64
CA LYS A 214 4.44 15.75 -20.52
C LYS A 214 5.87 15.20 -20.55
N VAL A 215 6.34 14.80 -21.73
CA VAL A 215 7.71 14.30 -21.95
C VAL A 215 8.38 15.25 -22.94
N GLY A 216 9.19 16.18 -22.42
CA GLY A 216 9.76 17.26 -23.22
C GLY A 216 8.67 18.25 -23.70
N LYS A 217 8.51 18.39 -25.02
CA LYS A 217 7.48 19.25 -25.63
C LYS A 217 6.17 18.51 -25.92
N GLU A 218 6.20 17.17 -25.89
CA GLU A 218 5.07 16.33 -26.27
C GLU A 218 4.32 15.79 -25.06
N THR A 219 3.10 15.29 -25.30
CA THR A 219 2.24 14.72 -24.28
C THR A 219 1.96 13.25 -24.60
N VAL A 220 2.37 12.35 -23.73
CA VAL A 220 2.09 10.92 -23.89
C VAL A 220 0.82 10.57 -23.15
N THR A 221 -0.08 9.84 -23.81
CA THR A 221 -1.36 9.43 -23.24
C THR A 221 -1.59 7.94 -23.39
N PHE A 222 -2.11 7.27 -22.37
CA PHE A 222 -2.54 5.87 -22.47
C PHE A 222 -3.95 5.66 -21.93
N GLN A 223 -4.61 4.61 -22.40
CA GLN A 223 -5.93 4.19 -21.94
C GLN A 223 -5.85 2.98 -21.01
N LYS A 224 -6.46 3.08 -19.82
CA LYS A 224 -6.60 2.05 -18.79
C LYS A 224 -8.05 1.58 -18.69
N ILE A 225 -8.24 0.26 -18.66
CA ILE A 225 -9.58 -0.36 -18.70
C ILE A 225 -10.31 -0.27 -17.34
N ASN A 226 -9.66 -0.53 -16.21
CA ASN A 226 -10.27 -0.38 -14.87
C ASN A 226 -9.21 -0.17 -13.76
N ASP A 227 -9.67 0.20 -12.57
CA ASP A 227 -8.82 0.58 -11.43
C ASP A 227 -8.12 -0.59 -10.73
N SER A 228 -8.75 -1.76 -10.70
CA SER A 228 -8.23 -2.94 -10.00
C SER A 228 -7.23 -3.75 -10.84
N ILE A 229 -7.25 -3.61 -12.17
CA ILE A 229 -6.37 -4.32 -13.10
C ILE A 229 -5.98 -3.37 -14.22
N TRP A 230 -4.75 -2.87 -14.16
CA TRP A 230 -4.24 -2.01 -15.21
C TRP A 230 -4.06 -2.83 -16.49
N LYS A 231 -4.83 -2.48 -17.52
CA LYS A 231 -4.70 -3.02 -18.87
C LYS A 231 -4.54 -1.86 -19.84
N ILE A 232 -3.45 -1.88 -20.58
CA ILE A 232 -3.16 -0.87 -21.60
C ILE A 232 -3.73 -1.36 -22.92
N SER A 233 -4.69 -0.61 -23.45
CA SER A 233 -5.23 -0.85 -24.79
C SER A 233 -4.43 -0.11 -25.85
N ASP A 234 -3.99 1.11 -25.55
CA ASP A 234 -3.43 2.04 -26.53
C ASP A 234 -2.56 3.13 -25.87
N ALA A 235 -1.60 3.67 -26.62
CA ALA A 235 -0.73 4.77 -26.19
C ALA A 235 -0.34 5.69 -27.36
N TRP A 236 -0.32 7.00 -27.12
CA TRP A 236 -0.16 8.04 -28.15
C TRP A 236 0.80 9.13 -27.70
N VAL A 237 1.58 9.67 -28.63
CA VAL A 237 2.29 10.93 -28.47
C VAL A 237 1.49 12.03 -29.16
N ASN A 238 0.98 12.98 -28.37
CA ASN A 238 0.18 14.09 -28.87
C ASN A 238 0.95 15.40 -28.76
N LYS A 239 0.81 16.23 -29.80
CA LYS A 239 1.24 17.63 -29.75
C LYS A 239 0.26 18.41 -28.88
N LYS A 240 0.78 19.26 -27.99
CA LYS A 240 -0.05 20.28 -27.35
C LYS A 240 -0.43 21.37 -28.35
#